data_AF-A0A1F8V8E1-F1
#
_entry.id   AF-A0A1F8V8E1-F1
#
_cell.length_a   1.000
_cell.length_b   1.000
_cell.length_c   1.000
_cell.angle_alpha   90.00
_cell.angle_beta   90.00
_cell.angle_gamma   90.00
#
_symmetry.space_group_name_H-M   'P 1'
#
loop_
_entity.id
_entity.type
_entity.pdbx_description
1 polymer ?
#
loop_
_entity_poly.entity_id
_entity_poly.type
_entity_poly.pdbx_seq_one_letter_code
_entity_poly.pdbx_strand_id
1 'polypeptide(L)'
;MKKAEITNTHGETKASLKRAISKYSEVKKAEIKITVVMLCMEGYGSNEIAQMLCIHKDTASKYVKLFNEGGLDKLLDYKTSPGRKPRLTEQEKEMLHEALLSTPLDMNCGESVNRTTTELQTFIKNEFNKELCTAAILKMLKNMGYSFTRPTYVLAKASKKNS
;
A
#
# COMPACT_ATOMS: atom_id res chain seq x y z
N MET A 1 -5.68 -33.26 14.76
CA MET A 1 -5.11 -31.91 15.03
C MET A 1 -5.53 -31.53 16.45
N LYS A 2 -4.63 -30.96 17.26
CA LYS A 2 -4.98 -30.52 18.62
C LYS A 2 -5.99 -29.37 18.56
N LYS A 3 -6.97 -29.37 19.47
CA LYS A 3 -7.93 -28.28 19.67
C LYS A 3 -7.13 -27.01 20.04
N ALA A 4 -7.47 -25.86 19.47
CA ALA A 4 -6.89 -24.62 19.96
C ALA A 4 -7.58 -24.28 21.28
N GLU A 5 -6.79 -24.12 22.33
CA GLU A 5 -7.22 -23.85 23.70
C GLU A 5 -6.45 -22.65 24.23
N ILE A 6 -7.07 -21.85 25.09
CA ILE A 6 -6.39 -20.74 25.76
C ILE A 6 -5.54 -21.31 26.88
N THR A 7 -4.21 -21.23 26.73
CA THR A 7 -3.25 -21.74 27.72
C THR A 7 -2.73 -20.62 28.64
N ASN A 8 -2.87 -19.36 28.22
CA ASN A 8 -2.46 -18.20 29.00
C ASN A 8 -3.50 -17.09 28.79
N THR A 9 -4.09 -16.62 29.89
CA THR A 9 -5.10 -15.55 29.88
C THR A 9 -4.48 -14.16 29.88
N HIS A 10 -3.19 -14.01 30.18
CA HIS A 10 -2.48 -12.72 30.25
C HIS A 10 -3.15 -11.70 31.20
N GLY A 11 -3.86 -12.19 32.23
CA GLY A 11 -4.63 -11.35 33.15
C GLY A 11 -5.95 -10.81 32.58
N GLU A 12 -6.28 -11.17 31.34
CA GLU A 12 -7.53 -10.75 30.70
C GLU A 12 -8.71 -11.55 31.22
N THR A 13 -9.75 -10.84 31.63
CA THR A 13 -11.06 -11.41 31.95
C THR A 13 -12.03 -11.15 30.82
N LYS A 14 -13.14 -11.89 30.77
CA LYS A 14 -14.19 -11.71 29.77
C LYS A 14 -14.74 -10.26 29.74
N ALA A 15 -14.86 -9.62 30.91
CA ALA A 15 -15.25 -8.22 31.03
C ALA A 15 -14.18 -7.26 30.49
N SER A 16 -12.90 -7.57 30.72
CA SER A 16 -11.77 -6.82 30.17
C SER A 16 -11.75 -6.90 28.64
N LEU A 17 -11.87 -8.11 28.07
CA LEU A 17 -11.94 -8.33 26.63
C LEU A 17 -13.12 -7.59 25.99
N LYS A 18 -14.30 -7.59 26.62
CA LYS A 18 -15.45 -6.83 26.13
C LYS A 18 -15.17 -5.32 26.08
N ARG A 19 -14.47 -4.76 27.08
CA ARG A 19 -14.02 -3.35 27.05
C ARG A 19 -12.94 -3.11 25.99
N ALA A 20 -12.08 -4.09 25.75
CA ALA A 20 -11.04 -4.01 24.74
C ALA A 20 -11.62 -3.87 23.32
N ILE A 21 -12.79 -4.45 23.02
CA ILE A 21 -13.45 -4.29 21.72
C ILE A 21 -13.65 -2.81 21.37
N SER A 22 -14.19 -2.03 22.33
CA SER A 22 -14.38 -0.59 22.13
C SER A 22 -13.05 0.18 22.11
N LYS A 23 -12.09 -0.22 22.95
CA LYS A 23 -10.76 0.41 23.01
C LYS A 23 -9.97 0.28 21.70
N TYR A 24 -10.16 -0.82 20.98
CA TYR A 24 -9.43 -1.14 19.76
C TYR A 24 -10.31 -1.09 18.49
N SER A 25 -11.36 -0.25 18.48
CA SER A 25 -12.28 -0.11 17.34
C SER A 25 -11.57 0.24 16.02
N GLU A 26 -10.49 1.02 16.10
CA GLU A 26 -9.68 1.43 14.95
C GLU A 26 -8.85 0.29 14.35
N VAL A 27 -8.62 -0.79 15.12
CA VAL A 27 -7.84 -1.93 14.65
C VAL A 27 -8.71 -2.84 13.80
N LYS A 28 -8.22 -3.15 12.59
CA LYS A 28 -8.95 -3.96 11.62
C LYS A 28 -9.32 -5.34 12.20
N LYS A 29 -10.62 -5.63 12.18
CA LYS A 29 -11.22 -6.88 12.69
C LYS A 29 -10.95 -7.13 14.18
N ALA A 30 -10.72 -6.09 14.99
CA ALA A 30 -10.48 -6.24 16.42
C ALA A 30 -11.62 -6.98 17.14
N GLU A 31 -12.87 -6.60 16.84
CA GLU A 31 -14.06 -7.24 17.42
C GLU A 31 -14.05 -8.77 17.20
N ILE A 32 -13.96 -9.23 15.95
CA ILE A 32 -13.93 -10.67 15.63
C ILE A 32 -12.75 -11.37 16.32
N LYS A 33 -11.56 -10.76 16.31
CA LYS A 33 -10.37 -11.34 16.96
C LYS A 33 -10.58 -11.55 18.46
N ILE A 34 -11.11 -10.54 19.14
CA ILE A 34 -11.34 -10.57 20.59
C ILE A 34 -12.49 -11.54 20.92
N THR A 35 -13.56 -11.55 20.13
CA THR A 35 -14.69 -12.48 20.29
C THR A 35 -14.26 -13.95 20.14
N VAL A 36 -13.33 -14.26 19.22
CA VAL A 36 -12.73 -15.61 19.13
C VAL A 36 -12.06 -16.02 20.44
N VAL A 37 -11.29 -15.12 21.06
CA VAL A 37 -10.64 -15.40 22.35
C VAL A 37 -11.67 -15.58 23.45
N MET A 38 -12.68 -14.71 23.53
CA MET A 38 -13.75 -14.83 24.53
C MET A 38 -14.48 -16.17 24.42
N LEU A 39 -14.88 -16.59 23.22
CA LEU A 39 -15.55 -17.88 23.02
C LEU A 39 -14.62 -19.07 23.33
N CYS A 40 -13.33 -18.96 23.03
CA CYS A 40 -12.38 -20.01 23.37
C CYS A 40 -12.19 -20.13 24.91
N MET A 41 -12.22 -19.01 25.64
CA MET A 41 -12.23 -19.02 27.11
C MET A 41 -13.52 -19.62 27.70
N GLU A 42 -14.63 -19.63 26.95
CA GLU A 42 -15.88 -20.30 27.32
C GLU A 42 -15.88 -21.81 27.04
N GLY A 43 -14.80 -22.33 26.44
CA GLY A 43 -14.64 -23.76 26.14
C GLY A 43 -15.01 -24.18 24.71
N TYR A 44 -15.51 -23.25 23.89
CA TYR A 44 -15.81 -23.52 22.50
C TYR A 44 -14.55 -23.86 21.70
N GLY A 45 -14.65 -24.89 20.85
CA GLY A 45 -13.59 -25.28 19.94
C GLY A 45 -13.50 -24.39 18.70
N SER A 46 -12.34 -24.37 18.06
CA SER A 46 -12.09 -23.53 16.87
C SER A 46 -13.05 -23.77 15.71
N ASN A 47 -13.57 -25.00 15.56
CA ASN A 47 -14.57 -25.32 14.53
C ASN A 47 -15.93 -24.71 14.85
N GLU A 48 -16.38 -24.78 16.11
CA GLU A 48 -17.65 -24.20 16.56
C GLU A 48 -17.59 -22.67 16.45
N ILE A 49 -16.48 -22.08 16.91
CA ILE A 49 -16.24 -20.64 16.79
C ILE A 49 -16.23 -20.18 15.33
N ALA A 50 -15.60 -20.97 14.45
CA ALA A 50 -15.55 -20.68 13.02
C ALA A 50 -16.95 -20.66 12.37
N GLN A 51 -17.81 -21.59 12.77
CA GLN A 51 -19.21 -21.62 12.33
C GLN A 51 -20.01 -20.44 12.89
N MET A 52 -19.87 -20.14 14.19
CA MET A 52 -20.58 -19.03 14.85
C MET A 52 -20.22 -17.66 14.27
N LEU A 53 -18.96 -17.46 13.87
CA LEU A 53 -18.45 -16.18 13.38
C LEU A 53 -18.30 -16.13 11.86
N CYS A 54 -18.72 -17.16 11.13
CA CYS A 54 -18.59 -17.28 9.68
C CYS A 54 -17.16 -17.01 9.16
N ILE A 55 -16.15 -17.57 9.86
CA ILE A 55 -14.73 -17.46 9.48
C ILE A 55 -14.12 -18.83 9.22
N HIS A 56 -12.96 -18.88 8.55
CA HIS A 56 -12.23 -20.13 8.37
C HIS A 56 -11.67 -20.65 9.72
N LYS A 57 -11.73 -21.97 9.95
CA LYS A 57 -11.22 -22.62 11.17
C LYS A 57 -9.75 -22.28 11.49
N ASP A 58 -8.92 -22.12 10.47
CA ASP A 58 -7.50 -21.80 10.65
C ASP A 58 -7.32 -20.35 11.10
N THR A 59 -8.23 -19.46 10.72
CA THR A 59 -8.24 -18.06 11.20
C THR A 59 -8.56 -18.02 12.68
N ALA A 60 -9.59 -18.75 13.13
CA ALA A 60 -9.92 -18.87 14.55
C ALA A 60 -8.73 -19.45 15.35
N SER A 61 -8.13 -20.54 14.85
CA SER A 61 -6.96 -21.19 15.46
C SER A 61 -5.75 -20.23 15.54
N LYS A 62 -5.53 -19.43 14.48
CA LYS A 62 -4.46 -18.42 14.44
C LYS A 62 -4.66 -17.34 15.49
N TYR A 63 -5.88 -16.83 15.68
CA TYR A 63 -6.16 -15.81 16.69
C TYR A 63 -5.93 -16.34 18.11
N VAL A 64 -6.40 -17.55 18.41
CA VAL A 64 -6.12 -18.22 19.70
C VAL A 64 -4.62 -18.35 19.92
N LYS A 65 -3.87 -18.78 18.90
CA LYS A 65 -2.41 -18.89 18.97
C LYS A 65 -1.74 -17.55 19.25
N LEU A 66 -2.09 -16.50 18.50
CA LEU A 66 -1.52 -15.16 18.70
C LEU A 66 -1.78 -14.62 20.09
N PHE A 67 -2.99 -14.83 20.61
CA PHE A 67 -3.33 -14.45 21.97
C PHE A 67 -2.51 -15.24 23.00
N ASN A 68 -2.41 -16.56 22.86
CA ASN A 68 -1.58 -17.37 23.77
C ASN A 68 -0.11 -16.91 23.78
N GLU A 69 0.43 -16.52 22.62
CA GLU A 69 1.82 -16.10 22.48
C GLU A 69 2.13 -14.71 23.07
N GLY A 70 1.15 -13.82 23.27
CA GLY A 70 1.44 -12.44 23.70
C GLY A 70 0.23 -11.55 23.95
N GLY A 71 -0.90 -12.13 24.33
CA GLY A 71 -2.11 -11.42 24.73
C GLY A 71 -2.72 -10.56 23.63
N LEU A 72 -3.38 -9.48 24.06
CA LEU A 72 -4.02 -8.52 23.16
C LEU A 72 -3.01 -7.80 22.27
N ASP A 73 -1.79 -7.53 22.74
CA ASP A 73 -0.77 -6.84 21.97
C ASP A 73 -0.41 -7.61 20.70
N LYS A 74 -0.14 -8.92 20.82
CA LYS A 74 0.13 -9.78 19.64
C LYS A 74 -1.11 -10.04 18.81
N LEU A 75 -2.28 -10.21 19.43
CA LEU A 75 -3.53 -10.45 18.71
C LEU A 75 -3.91 -9.27 17.80
N LEU A 76 -3.67 -8.05 18.30
CA LEU A 76 -4.09 -6.80 17.67
C LEU A 76 -2.98 -6.10 16.91
N ASP A 77 -1.72 -6.58 16.97
CA ASP A 77 -0.65 -6.14 16.07
C ASP A 77 -1.04 -6.43 14.61
N TYR A 78 -1.61 -5.41 13.96
CA TYR A 78 -1.99 -5.45 12.56
C TYR A 78 -1.09 -4.50 11.79
N LYS A 79 -0.09 -5.08 11.13
CA LYS A 79 0.74 -4.37 10.16
C LYS A 79 0.23 -4.68 8.76
N THR A 80 -0.18 -3.63 8.05
CA THR A 80 -0.40 -3.74 6.61
C THR A 80 0.93 -4.06 5.96
N SER A 81 0.98 -5.12 5.15
CA SER A 81 2.20 -5.43 4.39
C SER A 81 2.62 -4.19 3.60
N PRO A 82 3.92 -3.84 3.54
CA PRO A 82 4.43 -2.58 2.97
C PRO A 82 4.22 -2.42 1.45
N GLY A 83 3.32 -3.21 0.85
CA GLY A 83 3.05 -3.20 -0.58
C GLY A 83 4.22 -3.74 -1.40
N ARG A 84 4.07 -3.69 -2.72
CA ARG A 84 5.17 -3.98 -3.64
C ARG A 84 6.17 -2.82 -3.56
N LYS A 85 7.46 -3.14 -3.38
CA LYS A 85 8.54 -2.14 -3.47
C LYS A 85 8.43 -1.38 -4.80
N PRO A 86 8.62 -0.04 -4.82
CA PRO A 86 8.63 0.73 -6.06
C PRO A 86 9.69 0.17 -7.01
N ARG A 87 9.43 0.24 -8.33
CA ARG A 87 10.34 -0.30 -9.34
C ARG A 87 11.64 0.51 -9.45
N LEU A 88 11.58 1.82 -9.24
CA LEU A 88 12.77 2.66 -9.09
C LEU A 88 13.12 2.85 -7.63
N THR A 89 14.41 2.88 -7.33
CA THR A 89 14.95 3.33 -6.03
C THR A 89 14.77 4.85 -5.88
N GLU A 90 14.91 5.38 -4.67
CA GLU A 90 14.84 6.84 -4.48
C GLU A 90 15.97 7.57 -5.23
N GLN A 91 17.18 7.00 -5.27
CA GLN A 91 18.30 7.54 -6.05
C GLN A 91 18.00 7.60 -7.54
N GLU A 92 17.40 6.56 -8.11
CA GLU A 92 17.01 6.55 -9.53
C GLU A 92 15.88 7.55 -9.84
N LYS A 93 14.99 7.81 -8.86
CA LYS A 93 13.98 8.86 -9.00
C LYS A 93 14.60 10.26 -8.94
N GLU A 94 15.61 10.47 -8.09
CA GLU A 94 16.36 11.72 -8.02
C GLU A 94 17.11 11.98 -9.33
N MET A 95 17.84 10.99 -9.85
CA MET A 95 18.49 11.09 -11.16
C MET A 95 17.49 11.37 -12.29
N LEU A 96 16.32 10.74 -12.25
CA LEU A 96 15.24 11.02 -13.20
C LEU A 96 14.70 12.44 -13.03
N HIS A 97 14.56 12.95 -11.81
CA HIS A 97 14.11 14.30 -11.51
C HIS A 97 15.12 15.35 -12.02
N GLU A 98 16.42 15.12 -11.82
CA GLU A 98 17.49 15.97 -12.36
C GLU A 98 17.48 15.97 -13.88
N ALA A 99 17.39 14.80 -14.52
CA ALA A 99 17.27 14.69 -15.98
C ALA A 99 16.00 15.40 -16.51
N LEU A 100 14.90 15.37 -15.72
CA LEU A 100 13.67 16.09 -16.04
C LEU A 100 13.82 17.61 -15.97
N LEU A 101 14.61 18.12 -15.03
CA LEU A 101 14.87 19.55 -14.83
C LEU A 101 15.93 20.12 -15.77
N SER A 102 16.92 19.33 -16.17
CA SER A 102 17.87 19.73 -17.22
C SER A 102 17.10 19.88 -18.53
N THR A 103 16.87 21.13 -18.94
CA THR A 103 16.19 21.53 -20.18
C THR A 103 16.95 21.00 -21.42
N PRO A 104 16.27 20.83 -22.57
CA PRO A 104 16.73 20.08 -23.73
C PRO A 104 17.66 20.89 -24.64
N LEU A 105 18.65 21.59 -24.09
CA LEU A 105 19.63 22.31 -24.93
C LEU A 105 20.87 21.46 -25.24
N ASP A 106 21.23 20.52 -24.35
CA ASP A 106 22.46 19.74 -24.47
C ASP A 106 22.27 18.38 -25.19
N MET A 107 21.03 18.02 -25.50
CA MET A 107 20.73 16.88 -26.37
C MET A 107 20.03 17.41 -27.60
N ASN A 108 20.65 17.16 -28.75
CA ASN A 108 20.31 17.56 -30.11
C ASN A 108 18.91 17.07 -30.56
N CYS A 109 17.86 17.47 -29.84
CA CYS A 109 16.48 17.04 -30.03
C CYS A 109 15.67 18.23 -30.54
N GLY A 110 15.24 18.12 -31.79
CA GLY A 110 14.44 19.13 -32.48
C GLY A 110 13.16 19.51 -31.73
N GLU A 111 12.72 20.73 -32.00
CA GLU A 111 11.56 21.47 -31.51
C GLU A 111 10.33 20.63 -31.11
N SER A 112 10.37 19.98 -29.95
CA SER A 112 9.15 19.63 -29.22
C SER A 112 9.44 19.53 -27.74
N VAL A 113 8.90 20.48 -26.98
CA VAL A 113 9.01 20.62 -25.51
C VAL A 113 8.13 19.59 -24.78
N ASN A 114 7.80 18.48 -25.44
CA ASN A 114 6.93 17.45 -24.92
C ASN A 114 7.75 16.20 -24.69
N ARG A 115 8.29 16.04 -23.48
CA ARG A 115 8.78 14.73 -23.06
C ARG A 115 7.61 13.76 -23.15
N THR A 116 7.61 12.97 -24.22
CA THR A 116 6.57 11.95 -24.42
C THR A 116 6.88 10.84 -23.43
N THR A 117 5.87 10.25 -22.79
CA THR A 117 6.06 9.13 -21.83
C THR A 117 6.93 8.00 -22.39
N THR A 118 6.98 7.87 -23.71
CA THR A 118 7.85 6.96 -24.48
C THR A 118 9.34 7.30 -24.37
N GLU A 119 9.74 8.58 -24.37
CA GLU A 119 11.14 8.98 -24.23
C GLU A 119 11.66 8.68 -22.83
N LEU A 120 10.83 8.92 -21.81
CA LEU A 120 11.13 8.54 -20.44
C LEU A 120 11.22 7.02 -20.27
N GLN A 121 10.41 6.26 -21.00
CA GLN A 121 10.49 4.80 -21.01
C GLN A 121 11.84 4.32 -21.56
N THR A 122 12.30 4.91 -22.66
CA THR A 122 13.61 4.61 -23.26
C THR A 122 14.76 5.02 -22.33
N PHE A 123 14.69 6.21 -21.72
CA PHE A 123 15.69 6.67 -20.76
C PHE A 123 15.80 5.73 -19.56
N ILE A 124 14.68 5.36 -18.93
CA ILE A 124 14.67 4.46 -17.78
C ILE A 124 15.19 3.06 -18.14
N LYS A 125 14.91 2.59 -19.37
CA LYS A 125 15.46 1.33 -19.87
C LYS A 125 16.98 1.42 -20.07
N ASN A 126 17.49 2.52 -20.62
CA ASN A 126 18.91 2.67 -20.91
C ASN A 126 19.75 2.91 -19.64
N GLU A 127 19.31 3.83 -18.77
CA GLU A 127 20.07 4.23 -17.58
C GLU A 127 19.92 3.23 -16.42
N PHE A 128 18.74 2.65 -16.24
CA PHE A 128 18.43 1.83 -15.07
C PHE A 128 18.16 0.35 -15.40
N ASN A 129 18.23 -0.03 -16.69
CA ASN A 129 17.89 -1.38 -17.18
C ASN A 129 16.53 -1.88 -16.66
N LYS A 130 15.55 -0.97 -16.56
CA LYS A 130 14.22 -1.24 -16.00
C LYS A 130 13.12 -0.97 -17.02
N GLU A 131 12.20 -1.92 -17.14
CA GLU A 131 11.04 -1.77 -18.03
C GLU A 131 9.80 -1.31 -17.26
N LEU A 132 9.30 -0.13 -17.62
CA LEU A 132 8.05 0.43 -17.12
C LEU A 132 7.08 0.61 -18.26
N CYS A 133 5.81 0.34 -18.02
CA CYS A 133 4.77 0.77 -18.96
C CYS A 133 4.50 2.27 -18.77
N THR A 134 3.96 2.91 -19.81
CA THR A 134 3.63 4.34 -19.81
C THR A 134 2.71 4.73 -18.64
N ALA A 135 1.73 3.89 -18.29
CA ALA A 135 0.86 4.11 -17.14
C ALA A 135 1.61 4.11 -15.79
N ALA A 136 2.65 3.27 -15.64
CA ALA A 136 3.48 3.24 -14.44
C ALA A 136 4.34 4.51 -14.34
N ILE A 137 4.86 5.00 -15.47
CA ILE A 137 5.63 6.25 -15.55
C ILE A 137 4.73 7.44 -15.19
N LEU A 138 3.54 7.55 -15.78
CA LEU A 138 2.59 8.62 -15.47
C LEU A 138 2.18 8.63 -13.99
N LYS A 139 1.90 7.44 -13.43
CA LYS A 139 1.58 7.30 -12.00
C LYS A 139 2.77 7.73 -11.13
N MET A 140 3.98 7.36 -11.51
CA MET A 140 5.20 7.75 -10.81
C MET A 140 5.40 9.27 -10.84
N LEU A 141 5.30 9.90 -12.01
CA LEU A 141 5.42 11.35 -12.17
C LEU A 141 4.37 12.11 -11.34
N LYS A 142 3.12 11.64 -11.35
CA LYS A 142 2.05 12.21 -10.51
C LYS A 142 2.39 12.11 -9.02
N ASN A 143 2.92 10.98 -8.56
CA ASN A 143 3.34 10.80 -7.17
C ASN A 143 4.54 11.68 -6.79
N MET A 144 5.38 12.05 -7.76
CA MET A 144 6.49 12.99 -7.61
C MET A 144 6.04 14.46 -7.68
N GLY A 145 4.74 14.74 -7.88
CA GLY A 145 4.19 16.10 -7.91
C GLY A 145 4.17 16.76 -9.29
N TYR A 146 4.55 16.06 -10.36
CA TYR A 146 4.49 16.61 -11.72
C TYR A 146 3.06 16.61 -12.27
N SER A 147 2.67 17.71 -12.91
CA SER A 147 1.44 17.82 -13.70
C SER A 147 1.75 17.76 -15.19
N PHE A 148 0.99 16.96 -15.94
CA PHE A 148 1.10 16.95 -17.40
C PHE A 148 0.28 18.11 -17.98
N THR A 149 0.93 19.14 -18.49
CA THR A 149 0.29 20.25 -19.20
C THR A 149 0.43 20.05 -20.70
N ARG A 150 -0.70 19.94 -21.40
CA ARG A 150 -0.71 19.95 -22.87
C ARG A 150 -0.38 21.37 -23.34
N PRO A 151 0.61 21.57 -24.22
CA PRO A 151 0.83 22.90 -24.81
C PRO A 151 -0.45 23.32 -25.51
N THR A 152 -1.04 24.42 -25.07
CA THR A 152 -2.16 25.02 -25.76
C THR A 152 -1.54 25.88 -26.84
N TYR A 153 -1.71 25.49 -28.10
CA TYR A 153 -1.19 26.24 -29.22
C TYR A 153 -1.87 27.62 -29.26
N VAL A 154 -1.14 28.65 -28.85
CA VAL A 154 -1.55 30.04 -29.08
C VAL A 154 -1.08 30.37 -30.49
N LEU A 155 -2.01 30.37 -31.46
CA LEU A 155 -1.78 30.88 -32.81
C LEU A 155 -1.20 32.31 -32.68
N ALA A 156 0.06 32.49 -33.09
CA ALA A 156 0.67 33.80 -33.20
C ALA A 156 -0.16 34.65 -34.19
N LYS A 157 -0.65 35.81 -33.76
CA LYS A 157 -1.44 36.72 -34.59
C LYS A 157 -0.63 37.09 -35.85
N ALA A 158 -1.11 36.69 -37.02
CA ALA A 158 -0.56 37.12 -38.30
C ALA A 158 -0.76 38.64 -38.48
N SER A 159 0.32 39.39 -38.66
CA SER A 159 0.27 40.79 -39.09
C SER A 159 -0.06 40.86 -40.58
N LYS A 160 -1.20 41.45 -40.96
CA LYS A 160 -1.51 41.80 -42.35
C LYS A 160 -0.44 42.75 -42.88
N LYS A 161 0.29 42.31 -43.91
CA LYS A 161 1.09 43.19 -44.78
C LYS A 161 0.15 43.69 -45.87
N ASN A 162 -0.35 44.91 -45.74
CA ASN A 162 -1.04 45.58 -46.85
C ASN A 162 0.04 46.10 -47.80
N SER A 163 0.05 45.59 -49.03
CA SER A 163 0.76 46.17 -50.18
C SER A 163 -0.09 47.25 -50.84
#